data_AF-A0A6V7VMI7-F1
#
_entry.id   AF-A0A6V7VMI7-F1
#
_cell.length_a   1.000
_cell.length_b   1.000
_cell.length_c   1.000
_cell.angle_alpha   90.00
_cell.angle_beta   90.00
_cell.angle_gamma   90.00
#
_symmetry.space_group_name_H-M   'P 1'
#
loop_
_entity.id
_entity.type
_entity.pdbx_description
1 polymer ?
#
loop_
_entity_poly.entity_id
_entity_poly.type
_entity_poly.pdbx_seq_one_letter_code
_entity_poly.pdbx_strand_id
1 'polypeptide(L)'
;MNYTYSEDYYKNKINLIIKSKVFISDLNSEGSEGSFIDIFSFMEKHSKLKDLKLIFDLSSIQSIELDKAINEKFYEDHKKNKEMGRGYNYAVVEGAGPIGLYTTFKLFIGINVSLLNDRSAEYTREQFILLDRKWIYQLNLILSTQFDQLFNEENSMAKLLPNHVGIVIMKNFETALMNRLKVLALYLDEKEENHQGENSFIKLIYETEVLSINLDYEKPLAILGTPERLVNSFAAEHYTKLVNKLMNKYDIDHEQALKKIIAKKTKDIRNIFGEDYINARKLAELAINGKAYDKEYINGLPFNTHFGSNFLGIPFDLLFCAGGANDRMRDKFLGKEFLKFCLIT
;
A
#
# COMPACT_ATOMS: atom_id res chain seq x y z
N MET A 1 -34.94 38.57 -6.21
CA MET A 1 -34.14 38.52 -4.97
C MET A 1 -33.23 37.31 -5.05
N ASN A 2 -31.92 37.51 -5.21
CA ASN A 2 -30.95 36.42 -5.08
C ASN A 2 -30.70 36.24 -3.58
N TYR A 3 -31.25 35.18 -3.00
CA TYR A 3 -30.87 34.77 -1.64
C TYR A 3 -29.47 34.17 -1.71
N THR A 4 -28.46 34.91 -1.24
CA THR A 4 -27.13 34.37 -0.99
C THR A 4 -27.20 33.57 0.31
N TYR A 5 -27.14 32.24 0.21
CA TYR A 5 -27.02 31.38 1.38
C TYR A 5 -25.63 31.54 2.02
N SER A 6 -25.53 31.37 3.35
CA SER A 6 -24.25 31.46 4.06
C SER A 6 -23.33 30.27 3.76
N GLU A 7 -22.02 30.43 3.92
CA GLU A 7 -21.06 29.32 3.79
C GLU A 7 -21.39 28.16 4.74
N ASP A 8 -21.84 28.47 5.96
CA ASP A 8 -22.29 27.48 6.94
C ASP A 8 -23.47 26.64 6.45
N TYR A 9 -24.39 27.25 5.69
CA TYR A 9 -25.51 26.53 5.11
C TYR A 9 -25.01 25.46 4.12
N TYR A 10 -24.10 25.82 3.21
CA TYR A 10 -23.53 24.88 2.24
C TYR A 10 -22.69 23.80 2.91
N LYS A 11 -21.86 24.17 3.91
CA LYS A 11 -21.06 23.22 4.69
C LYS A 11 -21.94 22.17 5.39
N ASN A 12 -23.08 22.59 5.96
CA ASN A 12 -24.03 21.68 6.58
C ASN A 12 -24.68 20.71 5.58
N LYS A 13 -24.99 21.17 4.37
CA LYS A 13 -25.53 20.30 3.30
C LYS A 13 -24.50 19.28 2.80
N ILE A 14 -23.26 19.72 2.57
CA ILE A 14 -22.13 18.85 2.20
C ILE A 14 -21.93 17.77 3.27
N ASN A 15 -21.89 18.17 4.54
CA ASN A 15 -21.75 17.23 5.66
C ASN A 15 -22.90 16.22 5.74
N LEU A 16 -24.14 16.62 5.42
CA LEU A 16 -25.28 15.70 5.39
C LEU A 16 -25.12 14.65 4.27
N ILE A 17 -24.65 15.06 3.09
CA ILE A 17 -24.37 14.15 1.98
C ILE A 17 -23.27 13.15 2.36
N ILE A 18 -22.17 13.63 2.95
CA ILE A 18 -21.07 12.76 3.42
C ILE A 18 -21.57 11.76 4.47
N LYS A 19 -22.35 12.21 5.46
CA LYS A 19 -22.96 11.31 6.46
C LYS A 19 -23.86 10.26 5.82
N SER A 20 -24.59 10.63 4.78
CA SER A 20 -25.44 9.69 4.03
C SER A 20 -24.59 8.64 3.29
N LYS A 21 -23.49 9.04 2.64
CA LYS A 21 -22.53 8.11 2.01
C LYS A 21 -21.91 7.14 3.01
N VAL A 22 -21.44 7.66 4.16
CA VAL A 22 -20.87 6.83 5.23
C VAL A 22 -21.91 5.85 5.77
N PHE A 23 -23.12 6.32 6.08
CA PHE A 23 -24.21 5.46 6.56
C PHE A 23 -24.53 4.31 5.59
N ILE A 24 -24.65 4.58 4.28
CA ILE A 24 -24.90 3.55 3.27
C ILE A 24 -23.72 2.57 3.15
N SER A 25 -22.48 3.06 3.25
CA SER A 25 -21.29 2.20 3.28
C SER A 25 -21.29 1.29 4.52
N ASP A 26 -21.63 1.82 5.70
CA ASP A 26 -21.60 1.11 6.98
C ASP A 26 -22.70 0.05 7.11
N LEU A 27 -23.87 0.29 6.51
CA LEU A 27 -24.95 -0.70 6.41
C LEU A 27 -24.49 -2.01 5.73
N ASN A 28 -23.35 -2.01 5.03
CA ASN A 28 -22.77 -3.18 4.36
C ASN A 28 -21.56 -3.79 5.10
N SER A 29 -21.30 -3.44 6.37
CA SER A 29 -20.21 -4.00 7.18
C SER A 29 -20.50 -5.43 7.70
N GLU A 30 -19.46 -6.17 8.11
CA GLU A 30 -19.64 -7.55 8.63
C GLU A 30 -20.64 -7.59 9.80
N GLY A 31 -21.59 -8.53 9.74
CA GLY A 31 -22.70 -8.64 10.69
C GLY A 31 -24.03 -8.05 10.21
N SER A 32 -24.08 -7.41 9.03
CA SER A 32 -25.31 -6.91 8.40
C SER A 32 -25.81 -7.75 7.20
N GLU A 33 -25.26 -8.95 7.02
CA GLU A 33 -25.55 -9.87 5.92
C GLU A 33 -27.02 -10.33 5.95
N GLY A 34 -27.81 -9.87 4.97
CA GLY A 34 -29.26 -10.07 4.87
C GLY A 34 -30.05 -8.75 4.79
N SER A 35 -29.49 -7.66 5.31
CA SER A 35 -30.21 -6.39 5.48
C SER A 35 -30.53 -5.64 4.18
N PHE A 36 -29.74 -5.77 3.11
CA PHE A 36 -29.87 -4.88 1.94
C PHE A 36 -30.90 -5.34 0.89
N ILE A 37 -31.07 -6.66 0.68
CA ILE A 37 -32.18 -7.18 -0.14
C ILE A 37 -33.50 -6.81 0.55
N ASP A 38 -33.52 -6.91 1.87
CA ASP A 38 -34.65 -6.48 2.68
C ASP A 38 -34.84 -4.96 2.61
N ILE A 39 -33.82 -4.12 2.78
CA ILE A 39 -33.99 -2.65 2.76
C ILE A 39 -34.58 -2.14 1.45
N PHE A 40 -34.06 -2.53 0.28
CA PHE A 40 -34.65 -2.09 -0.99
C PHE A 40 -36.06 -2.65 -1.20
N SER A 41 -36.27 -3.94 -0.90
CA SER A 41 -37.59 -4.57 -0.99
C SER A 41 -38.60 -3.95 -0.01
N PHE A 42 -38.15 -3.48 1.16
CA PHE A 42 -38.94 -2.79 2.17
C PHE A 42 -39.20 -1.32 1.77
N MET A 43 -38.22 -0.63 1.17
CA MET A 43 -38.35 0.74 0.68
C MET A 43 -39.38 0.85 -0.45
N GLU A 44 -39.41 -0.11 -1.37
CA GLU A 44 -40.39 -0.13 -2.47
C GLU A 44 -41.83 -0.38 -1.98
N LYS A 45 -42.00 -1.10 -0.87
CA LYS A 45 -43.32 -1.52 -0.37
C LYS A 45 -43.93 -0.59 0.69
N HIS A 46 -43.14 0.26 1.35
CA HIS A 46 -43.63 1.07 2.48
C HIS A 46 -43.43 2.57 2.31
N SER A 47 -44.54 3.30 2.13
CA SER A 47 -44.60 4.77 2.01
C SER A 47 -44.05 5.55 3.23
N LYS A 48 -43.86 4.89 4.37
CA LYS A 48 -43.30 5.46 5.61
C LYS A 48 -41.76 5.52 5.60
N LEU A 49 -41.08 4.93 4.61
CA LEU A 49 -39.62 4.91 4.50
C LEU A 49 -39.08 5.87 3.43
N LYS A 50 -39.85 6.90 3.05
CA LYS A 50 -39.41 7.95 2.11
C LYS A 50 -38.10 8.61 2.53
N ASP A 51 -37.86 8.73 3.83
CA ASP A 51 -36.64 9.34 4.37
C ASP A 51 -35.40 8.47 4.12
N LEU A 52 -35.54 7.14 4.11
CA LEU A 52 -34.43 6.24 3.77
C LEU A 52 -34.09 6.35 2.27
N LYS A 53 -35.10 6.47 1.41
CA LYS A 53 -34.89 6.77 -0.02
C LYS A 53 -34.15 8.09 -0.22
N LEU A 54 -34.52 9.12 0.54
CA LEU A 54 -33.82 10.40 0.51
C LEU A 54 -32.33 10.25 0.91
N ILE A 55 -32.01 9.44 1.92
CA ILE A 55 -30.62 9.16 2.31
C ILE A 55 -29.86 8.47 1.16
N PHE A 56 -30.47 7.50 0.48
CA PHE A 56 -29.88 6.85 -0.69
C PHE A 56 -29.63 7.83 -1.83
N ASP A 57 -30.65 8.63 -2.19
CA ASP A 57 -30.55 9.62 -3.26
C ASP A 57 -29.44 10.63 -2.93
N LEU A 58 -29.39 11.14 -1.69
CA LEU A 58 -28.31 12.03 -1.23
C LEU A 58 -26.94 11.36 -1.31
N SER A 59 -26.83 10.07 -0.95
CA SER A 59 -25.56 9.34 -0.99
C SER A 59 -25.00 9.20 -2.41
N SER A 60 -25.83 9.21 -3.44
CA SER A 60 -25.38 9.12 -4.83
C SER A 60 -24.81 10.42 -5.40
N ILE A 61 -25.07 11.57 -4.76
CA ILE A 61 -24.61 12.88 -5.26
C ILE A 61 -23.08 12.94 -5.28
N GLN A 62 -22.51 13.42 -6.39
CA GLN A 62 -21.09 13.72 -6.55
C GLN A 62 -20.90 15.18 -6.99
N SER A 63 -19.86 15.84 -6.49
CA SER A 63 -19.44 17.17 -6.95
C SER A 63 -17.99 17.43 -6.57
N ILE A 64 -17.35 18.39 -7.23
CA ILE A 64 -15.95 18.77 -6.94
C ILE A 64 -15.80 19.28 -5.50
N GLU A 65 -16.80 19.99 -4.98
CA GLU A 65 -16.82 20.47 -3.59
C GLU A 65 -16.96 19.31 -2.60
N LEU A 66 -17.77 18.29 -2.94
CA LEU A 66 -17.88 17.07 -2.15
C LEU A 66 -16.56 16.30 -2.13
N ASP A 67 -15.85 16.19 -3.25
CA ASP A 67 -14.54 15.54 -3.33
C ASP A 67 -13.53 16.17 -2.37
N LYS A 68 -13.47 17.51 -2.36
CA LYS A 68 -12.61 18.27 -1.44
C LYS A 68 -12.98 18.00 0.02
N ALA A 69 -14.27 18.02 0.33
CA ALA A 69 -14.77 17.79 1.68
C ALA A 69 -14.55 16.33 2.16
N ILE A 70 -14.62 15.36 1.25
CA ILE A 70 -14.29 13.95 1.54
C ILE A 70 -12.80 13.79 1.80
N ASN A 71 -11.92 14.42 1.02
CA ASN A 71 -10.48 14.42 1.29
C ASN A 71 -10.15 15.04 2.66
N GLU A 72 -10.77 16.19 2.98
CA GLU A 72 -10.63 16.81 4.30
C GLU A 72 -11.07 15.87 5.41
N LYS A 73 -12.21 15.19 5.22
CA LYS A 73 -12.70 14.22 6.21
C LYS A 73 -11.70 13.07 6.41
N PHE A 74 -11.15 12.49 5.35
CA PHE A 74 -10.17 11.41 5.47
C PHE A 74 -8.90 11.87 6.17
N TYR A 75 -8.43 13.07 5.88
CA TYR A 75 -7.28 13.68 6.56
C TYR A 75 -7.54 13.92 8.06
N GLU A 76 -8.69 14.51 8.40
CA GLU A 76 -9.04 14.77 9.81
C GLU A 76 -9.27 13.46 10.59
N ASP A 77 -9.91 12.45 9.98
CA ASP A 77 -10.07 11.12 10.60
C ASP A 77 -8.68 10.47 10.85
N HIS A 78 -7.74 10.60 9.90
CA HIS A 78 -6.36 10.14 10.04
C HIS A 78 -5.61 10.83 11.18
N LYS A 79 -5.69 12.17 11.26
CA LYS A 79 -5.05 12.94 12.34
C LYS A 79 -5.61 12.60 13.72
N LYS A 80 -6.93 12.45 13.83
CA LYS A 80 -7.56 12.07 15.08
C LYS A 80 -7.03 10.73 15.59
N ASN A 81 -6.83 9.77 14.68
CA ASN A 81 -6.27 8.46 15.03
C ASN A 81 -4.80 8.56 15.47
N LYS A 82 -4.00 9.46 14.89
CA LYS A 82 -2.63 9.80 15.37
C LYS A 82 -2.63 10.26 16.82
N GLU A 83 -3.52 11.20 17.15
CA GLU A 83 -3.61 11.80 18.48
C GLU A 83 -3.97 10.76 19.55
N MET A 84 -4.83 9.81 19.19
CA MET A 84 -5.19 8.68 20.06
C MET A 84 -4.03 7.67 20.21
N GLY A 85 -3.20 7.49 19.18
CA GLY A 85 -2.13 6.49 19.11
C GLY A 85 -0.75 6.94 19.60
N ARG A 86 -0.56 8.21 20.00
CA ARG A 86 0.74 8.82 20.36
C ARG A 86 1.77 8.89 19.20
N GLY A 87 1.30 9.06 17.96
CA GLY A 87 2.14 9.12 16.76
C GLY A 87 1.53 8.36 15.60
N TYR A 88 2.15 8.43 14.41
CA TYR A 88 1.71 7.61 13.29
C TYR A 88 2.26 6.19 13.37
N ASN A 89 1.37 5.22 13.20
CA ASN A 89 1.76 3.88 12.80
C ASN A 89 2.05 3.86 11.29
N TYR A 90 2.80 2.85 10.86
CA TYR A 90 3.25 2.68 9.48
C TYR A 90 2.77 1.34 8.92
N ALA A 91 2.11 1.37 7.78
CA ALA A 91 1.74 0.19 7.02
C ALA A 91 2.53 0.10 5.71
N VAL A 92 2.99 -1.11 5.41
CA VAL A 92 3.46 -1.48 4.08
C VAL A 92 2.42 -2.39 3.44
N VAL A 93 1.94 -2.01 2.26
CA VAL A 93 1.02 -2.82 1.44
C VAL A 93 1.80 -3.30 0.23
N GLU A 94 1.89 -4.60 0.02
CA GLU A 94 2.55 -5.19 -1.14
C GLU A 94 1.52 -5.67 -2.17
N GLY A 95 1.66 -5.18 -3.40
CA GLY A 95 0.80 -5.49 -4.54
C GLY A 95 -0.26 -4.42 -4.80
N ALA A 96 -0.18 -3.73 -5.94
CA ALA A 96 -1.13 -2.69 -6.36
C ALA A 96 -2.28 -3.21 -7.24
N GLY A 97 -2.77 -4.42 -6.94
CA GLY A 97 -4.06 -4.90 -7.46
C GLY A 97 -5.25 -4.21 -6.77
N PRO A 98 -6.50 -4.56 -7.09
CA PRO A 98 -7.66 -3.86 -6.55
C PRO A 98 -7.74 -3.95 -5.02
N ILE A 99 -7.41 -5.11 -4.46
CA ILE A 99 -7.39 -5.34 -3.01
C ILE A 99 -6.32 -4.47 -2.34
N GLY A 100 -5.10 -4.41 -2.89
CA GLY A 100 -4.03 -3.61 -2.29
C GLY A 100 -4.29 -2.11 -2.39
N LEU A 101 -4.78 -1.63 -3.53
CA LEU A 101 -5.17 -0.23 -3.71
C LEU A 101 -6.32 0.16 -2.77
N TYR A 102 -7.35 -0.67 -2.68
CA TYR A 102 -8.47 -0.42 -1.78
C TYR A 102 -8.08 -0.52 -0.29
N THR A 103 -7.21 -1.48 0.06
CA THR A 103 -6.68 -1.63 1.42
C THR A 103 -5.83 -0.42 1.81
N THR A 104 -5.03 0.11 0.88
CA THR A 104 -4.26 1.34 1.08
C THR A 104 -5.17 2.50 1.48
N PHE A 105 -6.31 2.67 0.80
CA PHE A 105 -7.31 3.67 1.20
C PHE A 105 -7.82 3.47 2.62
N LYS A 106 -8.23 2.24 2.96
CA LYS A 106 -8.79 1.94 4.27
C LYS A 106 -7.80 2.14 5.40
N LEU A 107 -6.57 1.66 5.22
CA LEU A 107 -5.51 1.80 6.20
C LEU A 107 -5.13 3.26 6.40
N PHE A 108 -5.14 4.07 5.33
CA PHE A 108 -4.82 5.48 5.44
C PHE A 108 -5.72 6.24 6.42
N ILE A 109 -6.98 5.80 6.63
CA ILE A 109 -7.87 6.45 7.60
C ILE A 109 -7.29 6.44 9.04
N GLY A 110 -6.29 5.60 9.36
CA GLY A 110 -5.64 5.63 10.68
C GLY A 110 -4.12 5.43 10.72
N ILE A 111 -3.47 5.14 9.59
CA ILE A 111 -2.06 4.71 9.55
C ILE A 111 -1.38 5.35 8.32
N ASN A 112 -0.11 5.72 8.41
CA ASN A 112 0.68 6.13 7.25
C ASN A 112 0.98 4.92 6.36
N VAL A 113 0.76 5.03 5.05
CA VAL A 113 0.81 3.84 4.17
C VAL A 113 1.82 4.00 3.05
N SER A 114 2.64 2.97 2.84
CA SER A 114 3.42 2.78 1.61
C SER A 114 2.87 1.59 0.83
N LEU A 115 2.31 1.85 -0.35
CA LEU A 115 1.94 0.82 -1.31
C LEU A 115 3.13 0.53 -2.22
N LEU A 116 3.55 -0.73 -2.28
CA LEU A 116 4.66 -1.22 -3.06
C LEU A 116 4.14 -2.14 -4.17
N ASN A 117 4.68 -2.01 -5.38
CA ASN A 117 4.31 -2.88 -6.48
C ASN A 117 5.52 -3.16 -7.38
N ASP A 118 5.76 -4.43 -7.66
CA ASP A 118 6.88 -4.90 -8.48
C ASP A 118 6.71 -4.57 -9.98
N ARG A 119 5.46 -4.44 -10.44
CA ARG A 119 5.13 -4.07 -11.82
C ARG A 119 5.14 -2.57 -12.02
N SER A 120 5.38 -2.17 -13.26
CA SER A 120 5.12 -0.80 -13.71
C SER A 120 3.65 -0.44 -13.54
N ALA A 121 3.37 0.85 -13.38
CA ALA A 121 2.00 1.37 -13.38
C ALA A 121 1.31 1.16 -14.75
N GLU A 122 2.09 1.02 -15.82
CA GLU A 122 1.60 0.75 -17.17
C GLU A 122 1.61 -0.75 -17.46
N TYR A 123 0.48 -1.41 -17.20
CA TYR A 123 0.28 -2.82 -17.57
C TYR A 123 -1.04 -3.03 -18.31
N THR A 124 -1.19 -4.21 -18.91
CA THR A 124 -2.40 -4.65 -19.58
C THR A 124 -3.05 -5.79 -18.80
N ARG A 125 -4.32 -5.62 -18.41
CA ARG A 125 -5.12 -6.65 -17.75
C ARG A 125 -6.59 -6.47 -18.09
N GLU A 126 -7.08 -7.30 -19.01
CA GLU A 126 -8.43 -7.20 -19.59
C GLU A 126 -9.47 -8.10 -18.89
N GLN A 127 -9.17 -8.58 -17.68
CA GLN A 127 -10.10 -9.41 -16.93
C GLN A 127 -11.31 -8.58 -16.47
N PHE A 128 -12.52 -9.05 -16.75
CA PHE A 128 -13.73 -8.47 -16.17
C PHE A 128 -13.91 -8.91 -14.72
N ILE A 129 -14.36 -7.99 -13.87
CA ILE A 129 -14.80 -8.29 -12.52
C ILE A 129 -16.24 -7.83 -12.32
N LEU A 130 -16.95 -8.61 -11.49
CA LEU A 130 -18.25 -8.26 -10.97
C LEU A 130 -18.06 -7.65 -9.58
N LEU A 131 -18.55 -6.44 -9.39
CA LEU A 131 -18.57 -5.75 -8.11
C LEU A 131 -19.97 -5.84 -7.55
N ASP A 132 -20.09 -6.42 -6.35
CA ASP A 132 -21.36 -6.43 -5.65
C ASP A 132 -21.77 -5.04 -5.17
N ARG A 133 -22.96 -4.95 -4.57
CA ARG A 133 -23.51 -3.68 -4.06
C ARG A 133 -22.64 -3.06 -2.97
N LYS A 134 -22.03 -3.88 -2.12
CA LYS A 134 -21.17 -3.42 -1.02
C LYS A 134 -19.95 -2.70 -1.58
N TRP A 135 -19.30 -3.27 -2.58
CA TRP A 135 -18.22 -2.62 -3.32
C TRP A 135 -18.70 -1.34 -3.99
N ILE A 136 -19.84 -1.37 -4.69
CA ILE A 136 -20.38 -0.18 -5.37
C ILE A 136 -20.58 1.00 -4.42
N TYR A 137 -21.16 0.79 -3.24
CA TYR A 137 -21.38 1.88 -2.28
C TYR A 137 -20.08 2.39 -1.65
N GLN A 138 -19.16 1.49 -1.32
CA GLN A 138 -17.85 1.89 -0.79
C GLN A 138 -17.05 2.68 -1.84
N LEU A 139 -17.12 2.27 -3.10
CA LEU A 139 -16.47 2.97 -4.21
C LEU A 139 -17.13 4.30 -4.51
N ASN A 140 -18.44 4.44 -4.34
CA ASN A 140 -19.12 5.72 -4.50
C ASN A 140 -18.62 6.77 -3.48
N LEU A 141 -18.28 6.34 -2.26
CA LEU A 141 -17.61 7.19 -1.27
C LEU A 141 -16.13 7.42 -1.59
N ILE A 142 -15.39 6.36 -1.90
CA ILE A 142 -13.93 6.43 -2.07
C ILE A 142 -13.56 7.19 -3.35
N LEU A 143 -14.14 6.83 -4.50
CA LEU A 143 -13.80 7.40 -5.81
C LEU A 143 -14.43 8.78 -6.03
N SER A 144 -15.51 9.10 -5.32
CA SER A 144 -16.20 10.39 -5.42
C SER A 144 -16.57 10.73 -6.88
N THR A 145 -16.23 11.90 -7.44
CA THR A 145 -16.52 12.19 -8.87
C THR A 145 -15.91 11.19 -9.86
N GLN A 146 -14.79 10.52 -9.52
CA GLN A 146 -14.23 9.45 -10.37
C GLN A 146 -15.13 8.21 -10.43
N PHE A 147 -16.07 8.05 -9.49
CA PHE A 147 -17.09 7.02 -9.58
C PHE A 147 -17.99 7.23 -10.80
N ASP A 148 -18.40 8.49 -11.06
CA ASP A 148 -19.27 8.81 -12.19
C ASP A 148 -18.54 8.63 -13.51
N GLN A 149 -17.27 9.04 -13.58
CA GLN A 149 -16.39 8.76 -14.73
C GLN A 149 -16.26 7.27 -15.01
N LEU A 150 -16.20 6.45 -13.96
CA LEU A 150 -16.08 5.01 -14.10
C LEU A 150 -17.40 4.36 -14.55
N PHE A 151 -18.55 4.75 -13.99
CA PHE A 151 -19.81 4.00 -14.11
C PHE A 151 -20.99 4.72 -14.78
N ASN A 152 -21.03 6.06 -14.77
CA ASN A 152 -22.24 6.84 -15.07
C ASN A 152 -22.11 7.74 -16.31
N GLU A 153 -20.91 8.12 -16.72
CA GLU A 153 -20.68 8.95 -17.90
C GLU A 153 -20.92 8.18 -19.22
N GLU A 154 -21.18 8.91 -20.32
CA GLU A 154 -21.50 8.33 -21.63
C GLU A 154 -20.35 7.45 -22.18
N ASN A 155 -19.10 7.80 -21.86
CA ASN A 155 -17.89 7.04 -22.21
C ASN A 155 -17.35 6.24 -21.01
N SER A 156 -18.23 5.81 -20.11
CA SER A 156 -17.87 5.07 -18.90
C SER A 156 -17.08 3.80 -19.23
N MET A 157 -16.07 3.57 -18.41
CA MET A 157 -15.12 2.46 -18.53
C MET A 157 -15.59 1.20 -17.79
N ALA A 158 -16.79 1.27 -17.21
CA ALA A 158 -17.51 0.24 -16.49
C ALA A 158 -19.02 0.41 -16.71
N LYS A 159 -19.80 -0.62 -16.35
CA LYS A 159 -21.26 -0.58 -16.44
C LYS A 159 -21.88 -0.85 -15.08
N LEU A 160 -22.77 0.04 -14.64
CA LEU A 160 -23.63 -0.21 -13.49
C LEU A 160 -24.91 -0.90 -13.96
N LEU A 161 -25.17 -2.10 -13.44
CA LEU A 161 -26.37 -2.87 -13.73
C LEU A 161 -27.52 -2.48 -12.79
N PRO A 162 -28.78 -2.84 -13.16
CA PRO A 162 -29.90 -2.80 -12.23
C PRO A 162 -29.53 -3.51 -10.93
N ASN A 163 -29.97 -2.94 -9.81
CA ASN A 163 -29.63 -3.37 -8.45
C ASN A 163 -28.18 -3.10 -7.99
N HIS A 164 -27.52 -2.06 -8.52
CA HIS A 164 -26.22 -1.58 -8.01
C HIS A 164 -25.11 -2.65 -8.05
N VAL A 165 -25.09 -3.47 -9.10
CA VAL A 165 -23.98 -4.40 -9.38
C VAL A 165 -23.12 -3.80 -10.48
N GLY A 166 -21.81 -3.71 -10.27
CA GLY A 166 -20.87 -3.17 -11.26
C GLY A 166 -20.24 -4.27 -12.11
N ILE A 167 -20.03 -3.98 -13.40
CA ILE A 167 -19.14 -4.75 -14.27
C ILE A 167 -18.04 -3.82 -14.74
N VAL A 168 -16.78 -4.17 -14.47
CA VAL A 168 -15.64 -3.31 -14.83
C VAL A 168 -14.46 -4.16 -15.30
N ILE A 169 -13.67 -3.63 -16.23
CA ILE A 169 -12.37 -4.22 -16.59
C ILE A 169 -11.39 -3.93 -15.45
N MET A 170 -10.69 -4.95 -14.97
CA MET A 170 -9.76 -4.88 -13.83
C MET A 170 -8.82 -3.68 -13.93
N LYS A 171 -8.18 -3.48 -15.09
CA LYS A 171 -7.30 -2.34 -15.33
C LYS A 171 -7.98 -0.99 -15.10
N ASN A 172 -9.22 -0.82 -15.55
CA ASN A 172 -9.96 0.44 -15.38
C ASN A 172 -10.28 0.68 -13.91
N PHE A 173 -10.61 -0.39 -13.19
CA PHE A 173 -10.85 -0.33 -11.75
C PHE A 173 -9.58 0.00 -10.95
N GLU A 174 -8.48 -0.70 -11.22
CA GLU A 174 -7.16 -0.45 -10.63
C GLU A 174 -6.70 1.00 -10.93
N THR A 175 -6.92 1.48 -12.17
CA THR A 175 -6.59 2.85 -12.58
C THR A 175 -7.39 3.90 -11.81
N ALA A 176 -8.70 3.71 -11.66
CA ALA A 176 -9.55 4.62 -10.89
C ALA A 176 -9.12 4.71 -9.42
N LEU A 177 -8.87 3.57 -8.77
CA LEU A 177 -8.38 3.54 -7.40
C LEU A 177 -6.99 4.20 -7.26
N MET A 178 -6.07 3.89 -8.17
CA MET A 178 -4.73 4.50 -8.18
C MET A 178 -4.80 6.02 -8.35
N ASN A 179 -5.59 6.51 -9.31
CA ASN A 179 -5.74 7.94 -9.55
C ASN A 179 -6.34 8.65 -8.34
N ARG A 180 -7.33 8.03 -7.68
CA ARG A 180 -7.88 8.57 -6.45
C ARG A 180 -6.84 8.63 -5.33
N LEU A 181 -5.99 7.60 -5.18
CA LEU A 181 -4.91 7.60 -4.17
C LEU A 181 -3.92 8.72 -4.44
N LYS A 182 -3.55 8.94 -5.71
CA LYS A 182 -2.67 10.04 -6.12
C LYS A 182 -3.27 11.40 -5.76
N VAL A 183 -4.56 11.60 -6.04
CA VAL A 183 -5.28 12.83 -5.67
C VAL A 183 -5.26 13.05 -4.16
N LEU A 184 -5.49 11.99 -3.37
CA LEU A 184 -5.43 12.09 -1.92
C LEU A 184 -4.00 12.38 -1.43
N ALA A 185 -2.98 11.71 -1.98
CA ALA A 185 -1.58 11.93 -1.63
C ALA A 185 -1.15 13.38 -1.90
N LEU A 186 -1.46 13.92 -3.08
CA LEU A 186 -1.18 15.32 -3.42
C LEU A 186 -1.88 16.29 -2.46
N TYR A 187 -3.13 16.01 -2.11
CA TYR A 187 -3.87 16.83 -1.15
C TYR A 187 -3.20 16.84 0.24
N LEU A 188 -2.61 15.72 0.68
CA LEU A 188 -1.86 15.65 1.95
C LEU A 188 -0.58 16.48 1.88
N ASP A 189 0.17 16.34 0.79
CA ASP A 189 1.41 17.09 0.56
C ASP A 189 1.14 18.62 0.60
N GLU A 190 0.06 19.07 -0.06
CA GLU A 190 -0.38 20.48 -0.04
C GLU A 190 -0.81 20.93 1.36
N LYS A 191 -1.50 20.07 2.11
CA LYS A 191 -1.99 20.40 3.46
C LYS A 191 -0.90 20.48 4.52
N GLU A 192 0.20 19.77 4.32
CA GLU A 192 1.29 19.67 5.29
C GLU A 192 2.59 20.35 4.84
N GLU A 193 2.57 21.13 3.74
CA GLU A 193 3.73 21.80 3.12
C GLU A 193 4.59 22.64 4.09
N ASN A 194 4.04 23.04 5.25
CA ASN A 194 4.75 23.82 6.27
C ASN A 194 4.59 23.26 7.69
N HIS A 195 4.22 21.98 7.84
CA HIS A 195 4.00 21.39 9.15
C HIS A 195 5.32 21.06 9.85
N GLN A 196 5.44 21.44 11.13
CA GLN A 196 6.56 21.05 11.99
C GLN A 196 6.18 19.78 12.75
N GLY A 197 6.51 18.61 12.20
CA GLY A 197 6.23 17.34 12.86
C GLY A 197 6.31 16.14 11.94
N GLU A 198 5.86 15.00 12.46
CA GLU A 198 5.65 13.79 11.66
C GLU A 198 4.43 13.99 10.74
N ASN A 199 4.65 13.85 9.44
CA ASN A 199 3.64 14.10 8.41
C ASN A 199 2.80 12.86 8.09
N SER A 200 1.55 13.09 7.71
CA SER A 200 0.64 12.12 7.12
C SER A 200 1.11 11.77 5.72
N PHE A 201 1.05 10.51 5.30
CA PHE A 201 1.38 10.18 3.91
C PHE A 201 0.70 8.93 3.34
N ILE A 202 0.59 8.96 2.02
CA ILE A 202 0.36 7.82 1.15
C ILE A 202 1.48 7.81 0.12
N LYS A 203 2.37 6.81 0.19
CA LYS A 203 3.46 6.64 -0.78
C LYS A 203 3.11 5.51 -1.75
N LEU A 204 3.08 5.82 -3.04
CA LEU A 204 2.88 4.83 -4.10
C LEU A 204 4.24 4.57 -4.77
N ILE A 205 4.81 3.39 -4.54
CA ILE A 205 6.15 3.02 -5.01
C ILE A 205 6.02 1.84 -5.98
N TYR A 206 6.23 2.11 -7.26
CA TYR A 206 6.18 1.11 -8.33
C TYR A 206 7.57 0.59 -8.69
N GLU A 207 7.61 -0.49 -9.47
CA GLU A 207 8.84 -1.14 -9.94
C GLU A 207 9.78 -1.55 -8.79
N THR A 208 9.19 -1.80 -7.63
CA THR A 208 9.88 -2.09 -6.37
C THR A 208 9.11 -3.18 -5.63
N GLU A 209 9.81 -4.22 -5.19
CA GLU A 209 9.23 -5.29 -4.37
C GLU A 209 9.85 -5.32 -2.97
N VAL A 210 9.17 -5.96 -2.03
CA VAL A 210 9.78 -6.30 -0.74
C VAL A 210 10.61 -7.56 -0.93
N LEU A 211 11.93 -7.48 -0.72
CA LEU A 211 12.85 -8.60 -0.89
C LEU A 211 12.99 -9.43 0.38
N SER A 212 12.89 -8.78 1.54
CA SER A 212 13.00 -9.41 2.85
C SER A 212 12.44 -8.50 3.93
N ILE A 213 12.15 -9.09 5.09
CA ILE A 213 11.87 -8.37 6.33
C ILE A 213 13.04 -8.58 7.27
N ASN A 214 13.41 -7.53 8.00
CA ASN A 214 14.30 -7.63 9.14
C ASN A 214 13.52 -7.37 10.44
N LEU A 215 13.54 -8.34 11.35
CA LEU A 215 12.85 -8.29 12.65
C LEU A 215 13.78 -7.88 13.81
N ASP A 216 15.07 -7.63 13.54
CA ASP A 216 16.08 -7.33 14.57
C ASP A 216 16.04 -5.86 15.05
N TYR A 217 15.19 -5.02 14.44
CA TYR A 217 14.98 -3.62 14.78
C TYR A 217 13.78 -3.46 15.71
N GLU A 218 13.75 -2.36 16.47
CA GLU A 218 12.62 -2.02 17.35
C GLU A 218 11.28 -1.99 16.59
N LYS A 219 11.30 -1.46 15.35
CA LYS A 219 10.24 -1.68 14.37
C LYS A 219 10.75 -2.56 13.23
N PRO A 220 10.02 -3.61 12.83
CA PRO A 220 10.34 -4.41 11.65
C PRO A 220 10.64 -3.54 10.41
N LEU A 221 11.64 -3.92 9.61
CA LEU A 221 12.00 -3.23 8.38
C LEU A 221 11.66 -4.07 7.15
N ALA A 222 10.90 -3.51 6.24
CA ALA A 222 10.75 -4.02 4.87
C ALA A 222 11.95 -3.57 4.04
N ILE A 223 12.72 -4.53 3.53
CA ILE A 223 13.88 -4.30 2.67
C ILE A 223 13.42 -4.31 1.23
N LEU A 224 13.57 -3.17 0.55
CA LEU A 224 13.06 -2.97 -0.79
C LEU A 224 14.16 -3.01 -1.85
N GLY A 225 13.80 -3.47 -3.04
CA GLY A 225 14.65 -3.35 -4.21
C GLY A 225 13.94 -3.70 -5.50
N THR A 226 14.68 -3.66 -6.60
CA THR A 226 14.15 -4.02 -7.91
C THR A 226 14.09 -5.54 -8.09
N PRO A 227 13.11 -6.07 -8.84
CA PRO A 227 12.98 -7.51 -9.06
C PRO A 227 14.22 -8.18 -9.68
N GLU A 228 14.96 -7.43 -10.49
CA GLU A 228 16.20 -7.91 -11.12
C GLU A 228 17.37 -8.06 -10.14
N ARG A 229 17.36 -7.33 -9.01
CA ARG A 229 18.42 -7.45 -8.00
C ARG A 229 18.43 -8.83 -7.36
N LEU A 230 17.29 -9.51 -7.24
CA LEU A 230 17.21 -10.86 -6.69
C LEU A 230 18.03 -11.87 -7.52
N VAL A 231 18.03 -11.73 -8.85
CA VAL A 231 18.76 -12.60 -9.79
C VAL A 231 20.29 -12.45 -9.62
N ASN A 232 20.74 -11.28 -9.19
CA ASN A 232 22.16 -11.01 -8.90
C ASN A 232 22.52 -11.18 -7.41
N SER A 233 21.54 -11.43 -6.54
CA SER A 233 21.69 -11.45 -5.08
C SER A 233 21.93 -12.83 -4.46
N PHE A 234 22.25 -13.84 -5.28
CA PHE A 234 22.95 -14.99 -4.75
C PHE A 234 24.38 -14.57 -4.33
N ALA A 235 24.51 -13.74 -3.27
CA ALA A 235 25.79 -13.45 -2.65
C ALA A 235 26.46 -14.77 -2.23
N ALA A 236 25.67 -15.74 -1.75
CA ALA A 236 26.13 -17.10 -1.50
C ALA A 236 26.70 -17.77 -2.76
N GLU A 237 25.96 -17.83 -3.87
CA GLU A 237 26.46 -18.50 -5.10
C GLU A 237 27.60 -17.72 -5.77
N HIS A 238 27.60 -16.39 -5.70
CA HIS A 238 28.67 -15.52 -6.16
C HIS A 238 29.95 -15.73 -5.34
N TYR A 239 29.85 -15.77 -4.01
CA TYR A 239 31.01 -16.06 -3.16
C TYR A 239 31.45 -17.51 -3.28
N THR A 240 30.55 -18.48 -3.42
CA THR A 240 30.92 -19.88 -3.72
C THR A 240 31.66 -19.97 -5.07
N LYS A 241 31.18 -19.30 -6.12
CA LYS A 241 31.88 -19.23 -7.41
C LYS A 241 33.23 -18.53 -7.29
N LEU A 242 33.32 -17.46 -6.51
CA LEU A 242 34.56 -16.73 -6.29
C LEU A 242 35.57 -17.54 -5.48
N VAL A 243 35.13 -18.25 -4.44
CA VAL A 243 35.93 -19.18 -3.65
C VAL A 243 36.46 -20.29 -4.55
N ASN A 244 35.60 -20.97 -5.31
CA ASN A 244 36.01 -22.02 -6.25
C ASN A 244 37.02 -21.50 -7.29
N LYS A 245 36.80 -20.29 -7.82
CA LYS A 245 37.73 -19.65 -8.75
C LYS A 245 39.09 -19.35 -8.12
N LEU A 246 39.12 -18.91 -6.86
CA LEU A 246 40.36 -18.64 -6.14
C LEU A 246 41.09 -19.93 -5.78
N MET A 247 40.36 -20.95 -5.32
CA MET A 247 40.89 -22.29 -5.06
C MET A 247 41.57 -22.84 -6.31
N ASN A 248 40.89 -22.81 -7.46
CA ASN A 248 41.43 -23.30 -8.73
C ASN A 248 42.60 -22.46 -9.26
N LYS A 249 42.56 -21.14 -9.09
CA LYS A 249 43.59 -20.24 -9.65
C LYS A 249 44.89 -20.25 -8.85
N TYR A 250 44.79 -20.39 -7.53
CA TYR A 250 45.92 -20.23 -6.63
C TYR A 250 46.32 -21.53 -5.91
N ASP A 251 45.63 -22.63 -6.20
CA ASP A 251 45.81 -23.94 -5.55
C ASP A 251 45.75 -23.82 -4.01
N ILE A 252 44.70 -23.16 -3.53
CA ILE A 252 44.47 -22.89 -2.11
C ILE A 252 43.21 -23.57 -1.61
N ASP A 253 43.17 -23.89 -0.32
CA ASP A 253 41.97 -24.44 0.31
C ASP A 253 40.87 -23.38 0.48
N HIS A 254 39.68 -23.86 0.84
CA HIS A 254 38.48 -23.04 1.02
C HIS A 254 38.66 -21.95 2.10
N GLU A 255 39.37 -22.25 3.19
CA GLU A 255 39.58 -21.32 4.30
C GLU A 255 40.53 -20.18 3.89
N GLN A 256 41.59 -20.50 3.16
CA GLN A 256 42.53 -19.55 2.59
C GLN A 256 41.85 -18.67 1.53
N ALA A 257 40.99 -19.24 0.68
CA ALA A 257 40.21 -18.49 -0.29
C ALA A 257 39.26 -17.49 0.39
N LEU A 258 38.54 -17.92 1.43
CA LEU A 258 37.68 -17.03 2.23
C LEU A 258 38.46 -15.91 2.89
N LYS A 259 39.62 -16.19 3.51
CA LYS A 259 40.49 -15.16 4.12
C LYS A 259 40.90 -14.09 3.10
N LYS A 260 41.22 -14.47 1.86
CA LYS A 260 41.54 -13.52 0.79
C LYS A 260 40.34 -12.65 0.40
N ILE A 261 39.14 -13.23 0.33
CA ILE A 261 37.91 -12.48 0.02
C ILE A 261 37.58 -11.50 1.17
N ILE A 262 37.64 -11.95 2.42
CA ILE A 262 37.42 -11.13 3.63
C ILE A 262 38.41 -9.97 3.64
N ALA A 263 39.70 -10.22 3.42
CA ALA A 263 40.74 -9.18 3.44
C ALA A 263 40.51 -8.12 2.35
N LYS A 264 40.18 -8.56 1.13
CA LYS A 264 39.83 -7.64 0.04
C LYS A 264 38.61 -6.79 0.40
N LYS A 265 37.53 -7.42 0.88
CA LYS A 265 36.29 -6.74 1.22
C LYS A 265 36.46 -5.79 2.42
N THR A 266 37.29 -6.16 3.40
CA THR A 266 37.67 -5.29 4.52
C THR A 266 38.35 -4.02 4.03
N LYS A 267 39.28 -4.15 3.07
CA LYS A 267 39.95 -3.01 2.43
C LYS A 267 38.96 -2.13 1.68
N ASP A 268 38.06 -2.73 0.91
CA ASP A 268 37.01 -1.98 0.19
C ASP A 268 36.12 -1.19 1.16
N ILE A 269 35.75 -1.77 2.30
CA ILE A 269 34.96 -1.11 3.35
C ILE A 269 35.74 0.05 3.99
N ARG A 270 37.01 -0.13 4.32
CA ARG A 270 37.87 0.96 4.84
C ARG A 270 38.04 2.10 3.85
N ASN A 271 38.15 1.81 2.55
CA ASN A 271 38.20 2.86 1.53
C ASN A 271 36.92 3.71 1.48
N ILE A 272 35.78 3.14 1.85
CA ILE A 272 34.47 3.82 1.84
C ILE A 272 34.26 4.61 3.14
N PHE A 273 34.53 4.00 4.30
CA PHE A 273 34.18 4.54 5.62
C PHE A 273 35.36 5.16 6.38
N GLY A 274 36.56 5.16 5.79
CA GLY A 274 37.80 5.62 6.42
C GLY A 274 38.67 4.46 6.93
N GLU A 275 40.00 4.62 6.86
CA GLU A 275 40.97 3.59 7.26
C GLU A 275 40.82 3.15 8.73
N ASP A 276 40.36 4.06 9.58
CA ASP A 276 40.16 3.83 11.03
C ASP A 276 38.84 3.13 11.38
N TYR A 277 38.05 2.66 10.40
CA TYR A 277 36.79 1.98 10.69
C TYR A 277 37.01 0.62 11.39
N ILE A 278 36.91 0.64 12.73
CA ILE A 278 37.25 -0.46 13.65
C ILE A 278 36.50 -1.76 13.32
N ASN A 279 35.30 -1.66 12.77
CA ASN A 279 34.43 -2.81 12.49
C ASN A 279 34.53 -3.37 11.06
N ALA A 280 35.41 -2.84 10.20
CA ALA A 280 35.45 -3.19 8.77
C ALA A 280 35.57 -4.70 8.50
N ARG A 281 36.40 -5.39 9.27
CA ARG A 281 36.63 -6.83 9.12
C ARG A 281 35.41 -7.65 9.53
N LYS A 282 34.81 -7.30 10.67
CA LYS A 282 33.59 -7.94 11.17
C LYS A 282 32.45 -7.76 10.17
N LEU A 283 32.33 -6.57 9.58
CA LEU A 283 31.33 -6.26 8.55
C LEU A 283 31.58 -7.07 7.25
N ALA A 284 32.84 -7.23 6.84
CA ALA A 284 33.22 -8.08 5.70
C ALA A 284 32.88 -9.57 5.95
N GLU A 285 33.19 -10.10 7.13
CA GLU A 285 32.87 -11.47 7.54
C GLU A 285 31.36 -11.70 7.60
N LEU A 286 30.61 -10.75 8.16
CA LEU A 286 29.15 -10.80 8.15
C LEU A 286 28.59 -10.73 6.72
N ALA A 287 29.13 -9.90 5.83
CA ALA A 287 28.67 -9.77 4.45
C ALA A 287 28.89 -11.06 3.64
N ILE A 288 30.02 -11.72 3.85
CA ILE A 288 30.36 -12.99 3.18
C ILE A 288 29.53 -14.14 3.73
N ASN A 289 29.20 -14.11 5.02
CA ASN A 289 28.35 -15.11 5.68
C ASN A 289 26.84 -14.82 5.55
N GLY A 290 26.43 -13.79 4.80
CA GLY A 290 25.02 -13.41 4.62
C GLY A 290 24.35 -12.83 5.87
N LYS A 291 25.14 -12.36 6.85
CA LYS A 291 24.72 -11.83 8.15
C LYS A 291 25.04 -10.34 8.34
N ALA A 292 25.42 -9.62 7.29
CA ALA A 292 25.69 -8.18 7.39
C ALA A 292 24.38 -7.42 7.56
N TYR A 293 24.21 -6.85 8.74
CA TYR A 293 23.17 -5.90 9.10
C TYR A 293 23.85 -4.57 9.41
N ASP A 294 23.56 -3.52 8.64
CA ASP A 294 23.91 -2.16 9.05
C ASP A 294 22.82 -1.62 9.96
N LYS A 295 23.16 -1.43 11.24
CA LYS A 295 22.25 -1.06 12.32
C LYS A 295 21.83 0.43 12.31
N GLU A 296 22.03 1.16 11.21
CA GLU A 296 21.62 2.56 11.09
C GLU A 296 20.47 2.71 10.10
N TYR A 297 19.30 2.81 10.71
CA TYR A 297 18.03 3.10 10.11
C TYR A 297 17.95 4.59 9.79
N ILE A 298 17.81 4.95 8.51
CA ILE A 298 17.35 6.29 8.13
C ILE A 298 16.28 6.13 7.06
N ASN A 299 15.07 6.59 7.39
CA ASN A 299 13.93 6.74 6.50
C ASN A 299 14.37 7.14 5.08
N GLY A 300 14.30 6.19 4.15
CA GLY A 300 14.58 6.46 2.74
C GLY A 300 16.06 6.60 2.34
N LEU A 301 17.03 6.35 3.24
CA LEU A 301 18.43 6.30 2.85
C LEU A 301 18.87 4.89 2.43
N PRO A 302 19.76 4.79 1.43
CA PRO A 302 20.30 3.51 1.01
C PRO A 302 21.17 2.90 2.13
N PHE A 303 20.93 1.64 2.49
CA PHE A 303 21.75 0.89 3.43
C PHE A 303 22.24 -0.44 2.83
N ASN A 304 23.22 -1.06 3.47
CA ASN A 304 23.76 -2.34 3.02
C ASN A 304 22.98 -3.51 3.63
N THR A 305 22.69 -4.52 2.81
CA THR A 305 22.03 -5.77 3.20
C THR A 305 22.88 -6.96 2.78
N HIS A 306 22.49 -8.16 3.18
CA HIS A 306 23.08 -9.40 2.68
C HIS A 306 22.88 -9.61 1.16
N PHE A 307 22.04 -8.81 0.52
CA PHE A 307 21.86 -8.78 -0.94
C PHE A 307 22.79 -7.77 -1.66
N GLY A 308 23.55 -6.93 -0.93
CA GLY A 308 24.47 -5.92 -1.49
C GLY A 308 24.29 -4.53 -0.88
N SER A 309 24.77 -3.50 -1.57
CA SER A 309 24.66 -2.10 -1.14
C SER A 309 23.45 -1.38 -1.74
N ASN A 310 23.08 -0.25 -1.13
CA ASN A 310 22.04 0.68 -1.61
C ASN A 310 20.62 0.09 -1.68
N PHE A 311 20.18 -0.62 -0.64
CA PHE A 311 18.79 -1.04 -0.48
C PHE A 311 18.00 -0.01 0.33
N LEU A 312 16.70 0.09 0.09
CA LEU A 312 15.82 0.99 0.84
C LEU A 312 15.13 0.22 1.97
N GLY A 313 15.04 0.83 3.15
CA GLY A 313 14.41 0.22 4.33
C GLY A 313 13.21 1.05 4.72
N ILE A 314 12.03 0.45 4.76
CA ILE A 314 10.82 1.11 5.25
C ILE A 314 10.40 0.41 6.55
N PRO A 315 10.28 1.13 7.68
CA PRO A 315 9.75 0.55 8.90
C PRO A 315 8.28 0.20 8.70
N PHE A 316 7.77 -0.76 9.45
CA PHE A 316 6.34 -0.96 9.50
C PHE A 316 5.90 -1.47 10.86
N ASP A 317 4.69 -1.07 11.23
CA ASP A 317 3.90 -1.64 12.32
C ASP A 317 2.92 -2.69 11.76
N LEU A 318 2.53 -2.55 10.48
CA LEU A 318 1.67 -3.49 9.76
C LEU A 318 2.22 -3.82 8.37
N LEU A 319 2.31 -5.10 8.03
CA LEU A 319 2.56 -5.56 6.66
C LEU A 319 1.32 -6.26 6.11
N PHE A 320 0.87 -5.84 4.93
CA PHE A 320 -0.25 -6.44 4.22
C PHE A 320 0.19 -6.91 2.84
N CYS A 321 0.19 -8.23 2.61
CA CYS A 321 0.48 -8.81 1.30
C CYS A 321 -0.83 -9.00 0.52
N ALA A 322 -1.10 -8.13 -0.45
CA ALA A 322 -2.28 -8.18 -1.30
C ALA A 322 -2.10 -9.09 -2.54
N GLY A 323 -0.94 -9.71 -2.70
CA GLY A 323 -0.66 -10.62 -3.80
C GLY A 323 -1.45 -11.94 -3.69
N GLY A 324 -1.83 -12.47 -4.86
CA GLY A 324 -2.58 -13.72 -4.98
C GLY A 324 -1.73 -14.97 -4.70
N ALA A 325 -2.18 -16.13 -5.18
CA ALA A 325 -1.35 -17.33 -5.21
C ALA A 325 -0.02 -17.01 -5.93
N ASN A 326 1.13 -17.30 -5.29
CA ASN A 326 2.50 -16.94 -5.71
C ASN A 326 3.06 -15.56 -5.27
N ASP A 327 2.47 -14.91 -4.27
CA ASP A 327 3.14 -13.80 -3.58
C ASP A 327 4.40 -14.33 -2.88
N ARG A 328 5.57 -13.97 -3.42
CA ARG A 328 6.88 -14.49 -2.96
C ARG A 328 7.14 -14.17 -1.50
N MET A 329 6.66 -13.03 -1.03
CA MET A 329 6.83 -12.59 0.34
C MET A 329 5.92 -13.38 1.27
N ARG A 330 4.62 -13.47 0.98
CA ARG A 330 3.71 -14.36 1.73
C ARG A 330 4.28 -15.78 1.80
N ASP A 331 4.69 -16.33 0.67
CA ASP A 331 5.16 -17.71 0.56
C ASP A 331 6.48 -17.93 1.33
N LYS A 332 7.34 -16.90 1.40
CA LYS A 332 8.58 -16.89 2.18
C LYS A 332 8.32 -16.82 3.69
N PHE A 333 7.28 -16.12 4.14
CA PHE A 333 6.97 -15.94 5.57
C PHE A 333 6.04 -17.01 6.15
N LEU A 334 4.99 -17.39 5.42
CA LEU A 334 4.04 -18.40 5.88
C LEU A 334 4.53 -19.82 5.57
N GLY A 335 5.46 -19.97 4.63
CA GLY A 335 6.02 -21.28 4.23
C GLY A 335 5.10 -22.10 3.33
N LYS A 336 5.67 -23.13 2.67
CA LYS A 336 4.96 -23.98 1.71
C LYS A 336 3.77 -24.76 2.30
N GLU A 337 3.76 -25.01 3.60
CA GLU A 337 2.71 -25.82 4.25
C GLU A 337 1.45 -25.02 4.60
N PHE A 338 1.58 -23.71 4.88
CA PHE A 338 0.45 -22.83 5.19
C PHE A 338 -0.39 -22.50 3.93
N LEU A 339 0.22 -22.59 2.75
CA LEU A 339 -0.42 -22.42 1.44
C LEU A 339 -1.54 -23.42 1.15
N LYS A 340 -1.57 -24.59 1.82
CA LYS A 340 -2.70 -25.52 1.71
C LYS A 340 -3.97 -25.03 2.39
N PHE A 341 -3.87 -24.11 3.35
CA PHE A 341 -5.02 -23.61 4.12
C PHE A 341 -5.60 -22.30 3.59
N CYS A 342 -4.82 -21.48 2.87
CA CYS A 342 -5.29 -20.20 2.33
C CYS A 342 -5.90 -20.27 0.90
N LEU A 343 -6.01 -21.46 0.30
CA LEU A 343 -6.65 -21.66 -1.01
C LEU A 343 -8.17 -21.91 -0.93
N ILE A 344 -8.79 -21.65 0.22
CA ILE A 344 -10.25 -21.65 0.38
C ILE A 344 -10.68 -20.23 0.80
N THR A 345 -10.73 -19.32 -0.16
CA THR A 345 -11.58 -18.11 -0.13
C THR A 345 -12.03 -17.80 -1.54
#